data_AF-A0A1B6LDC5-F1
#
_entry.id   AF-A0A1B6LDC5-F1
#
_cell.length_a   1.000
_cell.length_b   1.000
_cell.length_c   1.000
_cell.angle_alpha   90.00
_cell.angle_beta   90.00
_cell.angle_gamma   90.00
#
_symmetry.space_group_name_H-M   'P 1'
#
loop_
_entity.id
_entity.type
_entity.pdbx_description
1 polymer ?
#
loop_
_entity_poly.entity_id
_entity_poly.type
_entity_poly.pdbx_seq_one_letter_code
_entity_poly.pdbx_strand_id
1 'polypeptide(L)'
;RLLVWQDMPRHLQFNPYIYTGYRPILSVWGSIHSLFYVHNETINIITHGLPIVYILTVVPRLMPWESSVFLSWCHIAGSVSPWIGSFIYHLFMNLHLGEAFYYRLLQLDMLGIWISQSFGALPMVRASVYCLP
;
A
#
# COMPACT_ATOMS: atom_id res chain seq x y z
N ARG A 1 1.98 -19.23 -16.17
CA ARG A 1 2.96 -18.65 -17.10
C ARG A 1 2.87 -17.13 -17.00
N LEU A 2 4.00 -16.42 -16.96
CA LEU A 2 4.03 -14.96 -16.98
C LEU A 2 3.88 -14.42 -18.41
N LEU A 3 3.33 -13.22 -18.54
CA LEU A 3 3.02 -12.55 -19.80
C LEU A 3 4.07 -11.50 -20.16
N VAL A 4 4.08 -11.14 -21.45
CA VAL A 4 4.80 -9.97 -21.95
C VAL A 4 3.88 -8.75 -21.94
N TRP A 5 4.46 -7.55 -21.95
CA TRP A 5 3.74 -6.28 -21.83
C TRP A 5 2.59 -6.14 -22.84
N GLN A 6 2.82 -6.54 -24.08
CA GLN A 6 1.84 -6.42 -25.17
C GLN A 6 0.60 -7.31 -24.97
N ASP A 7 0.74 -8.40 -24.21
CA ASP A 7 -0.36 -9.34 -23.92
C ASP A 7 -1.25 -8.87 -22.75
N MET A 8 -0.82 -7.82 -22.03
CA MET A 8 -1.58 -7.31 -20.89
C MET A 8 -2.78 -6.48 -21.32
N PRO A 9 -3.88 -6.47 -20.57
CA PRO A 9 -4.94 -5.47 -20.76
C PRO A 9 -4.41 -4.05 -20.64
N ARG A 10 -4.98 -3.11 -21.41
CA ARG A 10 -4.50 -1.72 -21.51
C ARG A 10 -4.34 -1.00 -20.16
N HIS A 11 -5.26 -1.21 -19.21
CA HIS A 11 -5.18 -0.60 -17.88
C HIS A 11 -4.01 -1.13 -17.01
N LEU A 12 -3.41 -2.27 -17.38
CA LEU A 12 -2.22 -2.84 -16.74
C LEU A 12 -0.92 -2.54 -17.52
N GLN A 13 -1.00 -1.88 -18.68
CA GLN A 13 0.15 -1.49 -19.51
C GLN A 13 0.73 -0.11 -19.14
N PHE A 14 0.69 0.28 -17.87
CA PHE A 14 1.05 1.64 -17.43
C PHE A 14 2.55 1.98 -17.53
N ASN A 15 3.45 0.99 -17.56
CA ASN A 15 4.89 1.20 -17.71
C ASN A 15 5.43 0.49 -18.96
N PRO A 16 5.76 1.20 -20.06
CA PRO A 16 6.24 0.61 -21.30
C PRO A 16 7.69 0.10 -21.24
N TYR A 17 8.42 0.39 -20.17
CA TYR A 17 9.81 -0.03 -20.00
C TYR A 17 9.95 -1.40 -19.31
N ILE A 18 8.86 -1.95 -18.78
CA ILE A 18 8.83 -3.32 -18.25
C ILE A 18 8.26 -4.22 -19.34
N TYR A 19 9.11 -5.06 -19.94
CA TYR A 19 8.73 -5.83 -21.12
C TYR A 19 8.08 -7.17 -20.81
N THR A 20 8.38 -7.79 -19.66
CA THR A 20 7.98 -9.16 -19.33
C THR A 20 7.74 -9.34 -17.83
N GLY A 21 7.28 -10.54 -17.44
CA GLY A 21 7.13 -10.92 -16.04
C GLY A 21 5.78 -10.52 -15.44
N TYR A 22 4.82 -10.14 -16.28
CA TYR A 22 3.48 -9.77 -15.84
C TYR A 22 2.68 -11.00 -15.42
N ARG A 23 1.93 -10.87 -14.32
CA ARG A 23 0.95 -11.89 -13.95
C ARG A 23 -0.25 -11.81 -14.91
N PRO A 24 -0.80 -12.95 -15.37
CA PRO A 24 -2.05 -12.94 -16.12
C PRO A 24 -3.19 -12.44 -15.23
N ILE A 25 -4.39 -12.34 -15.78
CA ILE A 25 -5.58 -12.10 -14.96
C ILE A 25 -5.82 -13.28 -14.02
N LEU A 26 -5.97 -13.01 -12.72
CA LEU A 26 -6.06 -14.02 -11.66
C LEU A 26 -7.35 -13.93 -10.84
N SER A 27 -7.66 -15.02 -10.14
CA SER A 27 -8.58 -15.01 -9.00
C SER A 27 -7.90 -14.42 -7.75
N VAL A 28 -8.68 -14.18 -6.69
CA VAL A 28 -8.15 -13.79 -5.38
C VAL A 28 -7.13 -14.82 -4.89
N TRP A 29 -7.46 -16.11 -4.98
CA TRP A 29 -6.55 -17.17 -4.60
C TRP A 29 -5.31 -17.24 -5.50
N GLY A 30 -5.47 -17.05 -6.81
CA GLY A 30 -4.32 -16.98 -7.72
C GLY A 30 -3.38 -15.82 -7.37
N SER A 31 -3.93 -14.68 -6.96
CA SER A 31 -3.17 -13.51 -6.51
C SER A 31 -2.39 -13.80 -5.22
N ILE A 32 -3.02 -14.47 -4.25
CA ILE A 32 -2.33 -14.91 -3.02
C ILE A 32 -1.23 -15.92 -3.34
N HIS A 33 -1.49 -16.89 -4.22
CA HIS A 33 -0.49 -17.86 -4.66
C HIS A 33 0.68 -17.19 -5.40
N SER A 34 0.50 -15.99 -5.96
CA SER A 34 1.59 -15.25 -6.61
C SER A 34 2.70 -14.80 -5.67
N LEU A 35 2.45 -14.77 -4.35
CA LEU A 35 3.48 -14.52 -3.35
C LEU A 35 4.61 -15.56 -3.35
N PHE A 36 4.39 -16.75 -3.94
CA PHE A 36 5.34 -17.86 -3.94
C PHE A 36 6.13 -18.01 -5.25
N TYR A 37 6.02 -17.06 -6.20
CA TYR A 37 6.85 -17.02 -7.40
C TYR A 37 7.22 -15.59 -7.78
N VAL A 38 8.28 -15.42 -8.55
CA VAL A 38 8.80 -14.09 -8.94
C VAL A 38 8.05 -13.56 -10.17
N HIS A 39 7.68 -12.29 -10.13
CA HIS A 39 7.02 -11.54 -11.18
C HIS A 39 7.32 -10.03 -11.02
N ASN A 40 6.86 -9.21 -11.99
CA ASN A 40 7.16 -7.78 -12.04
C ASN A 40 6.71 -7.00 -10.78
N GLU A 41 5.61 -7.42 -10.14
CA GLU A 41 5.11 -6.81 -8.90
C GLU A 41 5.73 -7.39 -7.60
N THR A 42 6.62 -8.39 -7.65
CA THR A 42 7.09 -9.08 -6.42
C THR A 42 7.78 -8.12 -5.46
N ILE A 43 8.66 -7.24 -5.97
CA ILE A 43 9.37 -6.26 -5.14
C ILE A 43 8.36 -5.29 -4.53
N ASN A 44 7.43 -4.75 -5.32
CA ASN A 44 6.39 -3.83 -4.82
C ASN A 44 5.58 -4.46 -3.69
N ILE A 45 5.18 -5.73 -3.82
CA ILE A 45 4.42 -6.42 -2.77
C ILE A 45 5.27 -6.56 -1.48
N ILE A 46 6.53 -7.00 -1.60
CA ILE A 46 7.40 -7.21 -0.43
C ILE A 46 7.74 -5.90 0.27
N THR A 47 8.12 -4.88 -0.50
CA THR A 47 8.53 -3.57 0.04
C THR A 47 7.39 -2.85 0.73
N HIS A 48 6.13 -3.10 0.33
CA HIS A 48 4.97 -2.55 1.03
C HIS A 48 4.44 -3.46 2.14
N GLY A 49 4.62 -4.78 2.04
CA GLY A 49 4.19 -5.74 3.05
C GLY A 49 5.03 -5.73 4.34
N LEU A 50 6.36 -5.66 4.22
CA LEU A 50 7.26 -5.70 5.39
C LEU A 50 7.06 -4.51 6.36
N PRO A 51 6.93 -3.26 5.88
CA PRO A 51 6.66 -2.12 6.76
C PRO A 51 5.36 -2.25 7.54
N ILE A 52 4.31 -2.89 7.00
CA ILE A 52 3.06 -3.10 7.73
C ILE A 52 3.33 -3.88 9.02
N VAL A 53 4.04 -5.02 8.91
CA VAL A 53 4.37 -5.86 10.05
C VAL A 53 5.25 -5.10 11.05
N TYR A 54 6.27 -4.41 10.56
CA TYR A 54 7.16 -3.63 11.42
C TYR A 54 6.41 -2.51 12.16
N ILE A 55 5.61 -1.72 11.46
CA ILE A 55 4.86 -0.60 12.04
C ILE A 55 3.89 -1.13 13.10
N LEU A 56 3.09 -2.14 12.78
CA LEU A 56 2.09 -2.67 13.71
C LEU A 56 2.68 -3.35 14.95
N THR A 57 3.92 -3.86 14.87
CA THR A 57 4.57 -4.54 16.01
C THR A 57 5.47 -3.63 16.84
N VAL A 58 6.10 -2.62 16.21
CA VAL A 58 7.09 -1.75 16.86
C VAL A 58 6.50 -0.40 17.25
N VAL A 59 5.82 0.29 16.32
CA VAL A 59 5.39 1.70 16.53
C VAL A 59 4.45 1.86 17.72
N PRO A 60 3.44 0.99 17.97
CA PRO A 60 2.60 1.09 19.16
C PRO A 60 3.37 1.12 20.48
N ARG A 61 4.54 0.47 20.57
CA ARG A 61 5.37 0.46 21.79
C ARG A 61 6.15 1.76 22.00
N LEU A 62 6.30 2.55 20.94
CA LEU A 62 7.02 3.83 20.95
C LEU A 62 6.09 5.03 21.13
N MET A 63 4.77 4.83 21.08
CA MET A 63 3.81 5.92 21.15
C MET A 63 3.63 6.46 22.58
N PRO A 64 3.53 7.79 22.75
CA PRO A 64 3.30 8.43 24.05
C PRO A 64 1.80 8.37 24.42
N TRP A 65 1.28 7.17 24.69
CA TRP A 65 -0.14 6.93 24.98
C TRP A 65 -0.66 7.74 26.16
N GLU A 66 0.16 7.92 27.20
CA GLU A 66 -0.16 8.73 28.38
C GLU A 66 -0.32 10.22 28.07
N SER A 67 0.37 10.73 27.05
CA SER A 67 0.29 12.14 26.66
C SER A 67 -0.90 12.41 25.76
N SER A 68 -1.17 11.54 24.78
CA SER A 68 -2.35 11.65 23.92
C SER A 68 -2.64 10.34 23.20
N VAL A 69 -3.74 9.70 23.59
CA VAL A 69 -4.26 8.51 22.91
C VAL A 69 -4.66 8.83 21.47
N PHE A 70 -5.31 9.98 21.23
CA PHE A 70 -5.77 10.39 19.91
C PHE A 70 -4.61 10.60 18.94
N LEU A 71 -3.59 11.39 19.32
CA LEU A 71 -2.45 11.65 18.44
C LEU A 71 -1.60 10.40 18.19
N SER A 72 -1.49 9.52 19.19
CA SER A 72 -0.83 8.21 19.03
C SER A 72 -1.54 7.36 17.96
N TRP A 73 -2.87 7.31 17.98
CA TRP A 73 -3.64 6.64 16.94
C TRP A 73 -3.52 7.32 15.57
N CYS A 74 -3.56 8.66 15.50
CA CYS A 74 -3.34 9.39 14.25
C CYS A 74 -1.96 9.07 13.65
N HIS A 75 -0.91 8.97 14.48
CA HIS A 75 0.43 8.60 14.04
C HIS A 75 0.46 7.18 13.47
N ILE A 76 -0.09 6.19 14.20
CA ILE A 76 -0.10 4.79 13.75
C ILE A 76 -0.91 4.66 12.46
N ALA A 77 -2.13 5.21 12.42
CA ALA A 77 -3.01 5.15 11.26
C ALA A 77 -2.38 5.82 10.04
N GLY A 78 -1.84 7.03 10.20
CA GLY A 78 -1.14 7.74 9.13
C GLY A 78 0.14 7.06 8.68
N SER A 79 0.85 6.37 9.57
CA SER A 79 2.09 5.65 9.23
C SER A 79 1.81 4.37 8.47
N VAL A 80 0.78 3.61 8.85
CA VAL A 80 0.49 2.29 8.26
C VAL A 80 -0.36 2.35 6.99
N SER A 81 -1.18 3.40 6.82
CA SER A 81 -2.17 3.47 5.73
C SER A 81 -1.62 3.39 4.30
N PRO A 82 -0.48 4.05 3.94
CA PRO A 82 0.04 3.95 2.58
C PRO A 82 0.48 2.52 2.25
N TRP A 83 1.12 1.85 3.22
CA TRP A 83 1.63 0.51 3.04
C TRP A 83 0.52 -0.51 2.83
N ILE A 84 -0.57 -0.41 3.60
CA ILE A 84 -1.74 -1.29 3.44
C ILE A 84 -2.39 -1.07 2.06
N GLY A 85 -2.64 0.18 1.69
CA GLY A 85 -3.25 0.52 0.41
C GLY A 85 -2.43 -0.02 -0.77
N SER A 86 -1.12 0.25 -0.75
CA SER A 86 -0.19 -0.18 -1.79
C SER A 86 -0.01 -1.70 -1.84
N PHE A 87 0.11 -2.38 -0.69
CA PHE A 87 0.19 -3.84 -0.64
C PHE A 87 -1.05 -4.49 -1.25
N ILE A 88 -2.25 -4.02 -0.88
CA ILE A 88 -3.52 -4.54 -1.41
C ILE A 88 -3.59 -4.27 -2.92
N TYR A 89 -3.26 -3.06 -3.37
CA TYR A 89 -3.25 -2.74 -4.80
C TYR A 89 -2.30 -3.65 -5.57
N HIS A 90 -1.02 -3.70 -5.23
CA HIS A 90 -0.04 -4.50 -5.96
C HIS A 90 -0.34 -5.99 -5.88
N LEU A 91 -0.90 -6.50 -4.79
CA LEU A 91 -1.28 -7.91 -4.71
C LEU A 91 -2.43 -8.24 -5.65
N PHE A 92 -3.45 -7.38 -5.75
CA PHE A 92 -4.74 -7.68 -6.38
C PHE A 92 -5.06 -6.89 -7.67
N MET A 93 -4.15 -6.05 -8.17
CA MET A 93 -4.38 -5.21 -9.36
C MET A 93 -4.78 -5.99 -10.63
N ASN A 94 -4.39 -7.27 -10.74
CA ASN A 94 -4.67 -8.13 -11.88
C ASN A 94 -5.86 -9.10 -11.64
N LEU A 95 -6.80 -8.74 -10.76
CA LEU A 95 -8.01 -9.53 -10.55
C LEU A 95 -8.94 -9.53 -11.77
N HIS A 96 -9.60 -10.66 -12.00
CA HIS A 96 -10.64 -10.86 -13.02
C HIS A 96 -11.93 -10.03 -12.85
N LEU A 97 -11.96 -9.09 -11.90
CA LEU A 97 -13.11 -8.22 -11.60
C LEU A 97 -13.18 -6.98 -12.53
N GLY A 98 -12.25 -6.87 -13.49
CA GLY A 98 -12.26 -5.85 -14.53
C GLY A 98 -11.64 -4.52 -14.12
N GLU A 99 -11.56 -3.62 -15.10
CA GLU A 99 -10.83 -2.35 -15.02
C GLU A 99 -11.38 -1.38 -13.94
N ALA A 100 -12.69 -1.36 -13.72
CA ALA A 100 -13.29 -0.54 -12.67
C ALA A 100 -12.82 -0.96 -11.27
N PHE A 101 -12.59 -2.27 -11.04
CA PHE A 101 -12.05 -2.74 -9.78
C PHE A 101 -10.58 -2.35 -9.61
N TYR A 102 -9.79 -2.46 -10.69
CA TYR A 102 -8.41 -1.98 -10.72
C TYR A 102 -8.30 -0.50 -10.28
N TYR A 103 -9.12 0.39 -10.83
CA TYR A 103 -9.09 1.81 -10.44
C TYR A 103 -9.52 2.05 -8.99
N ARG A 104 -10.46 1.25 -8.45
CA ARG A 104 -10.81 1.33 -7.02
C ARG A 104 -9.65 0.91 -6.12
N LEU A 105 -8.90 -0.12 -6.49
CA LEU A 105 -7.68 -0.50 -5.77
C LEU A 105 -6.62 0.61 -5.86
N LEU A 106 -6.45 1.22 -7.04
CA LEU A 106 -5.52 2.33 -7.21
C LEU A 106 -5.92 3.56 -6.38
N GLN A 107 -7.22 3.86 -6.31
CA GLN A 107 -7.76 4.90 -5.43
C GLN A 107 -7.52 4.59 -3.95
N LEU A 108 -7.64 3.32 -3.54
CA LEU A 108 -7.34 2.88 -2.17
C LEU A 108 -5.86 3.10 -1.82
N ASP A 109 -4.95 2.82 -2.74
CA ASP A 109 -3.52 3.10 -2.58
C ASP A 109 -3.28 4.62 -2.37
N MET A 110 -3.82 5.45 -3.26
CA MET A 110 -3.71 6.91 -3.16
C MET A 110 -4.36 7.48 -1.89
N LEU A 111 -5.49 6.89 -1.45
CA LEU A 111 -6.14 7.25 -0.20
C LEU A 111 -5.22 6.97 1.01
N GLY A 112 -4.46 5.86 0.98
CA GLY A 112 -3.47 5.55 2.00
C GLY A 112 -2.43 6.65 2.18
N ILE A 113 -1.92 7.19 1.07
CA ILE A 113 -1.00 8.35 1.05
C ILE A 113 -1.70 9.61 1.61
N TRP A 114 -2.94 9.88 1.19
CA TRP A 114 -3.70 11.04 1.67
C TRP A 114 -3.94 11.00 3.19
N ILE A 115 -4.26 9.82 3.75
CA ILE A 115 -4.42 9.62 5.20
C ILE A 115 -3.11 9.94 5.93
N SER A 116 -1.98 9.51 5.38
CA SER A 116 -0.66 9.78 5.95
C SER A 116 -0.35 11.28 6.02
N GLN A 117 -0.60 12.00 4.94
CA GLN A 117 -0.37 13.45 4.87
C GLN A 117 -1.34 14.25 5.77
N SER A 118 -2.56 13.75 5.97
CA SER A 118 -3.58 14.44 6.77
C SER A 118 -3.44 14.14 8.26
N PHE A 119 -3.55 12.87 8.66
CA PHE A 119 -3.56 12.46 10.06
C PHE A 119 -2.15 12.25 10.62
N GLY A 120 -1.24 11.70 9.80
CA GLY A 120 0.15 11.46 10.21
C GLY A 120 0.93 12.76 10.50
N ALA A 121 0.50 13.89 9.93
CA ALA A 121 1.08 15.21 10.19
C ALA A 121 0.64 15.83 11.53
N LEU A 122 -0.50 15.43 12.11
CA LEU A 122 -1.05 16.04 13.33
C LEU A 122 -0.10 15.96 14.55
N PRO A 123 0.56 14.82 14.85
CA PRO A 123 1.55 14.75 15.92
C PRO A 123 2.72 15.71 15.72
N MET A 124 3.20 15.85 14.49
CA MET A 124 4.28 16.78 14.14
C MET A 124 3.84 18.23 14.35
N VAL A 125 2.65 18.61 13.85
CA VAL A 125 2.10 19.95 14.06
C VAL A 125 1.97 20.24 15.56
N ARG A 126 1.40 19.31 16.34
CA ARG A 126 1.25 19.46 17.80
C ARG A 126 2.59 19.66 18.51
N ALA A 127 3.61 18.89 18.12
CA ALA A 127 4.95 18.99 18.69
C ALA A 127 5.59 20.35 18.35
N SER A 128 5.48 20.79 17.09
CA SER A 128 6.06 22.05 16.62
C SER A 128 5.41 23.29 17.25
N VAL A 129 4.11 23.23 17.54
CA VAL A 129 3.38 24.37 18.13
C VAL A 129 3.19 24.25 19.63
N TYR A 130 3.84 23.29 20.30
CA TYR A 130 3.52 22.97 21.69
C TYR A 130 3.68 24.14 22.66
N CYS A 131 4.66 25.01 22.42
CA CYS A 131 4.96 26.19 23.24
C CYS A 131 4.49 27.51 22.62
N LEU A 132 3.80 27.47 21.47
CA LEU A 132 3.24 28.69 20.91
C LEU A 132 2.05 29.15 21.78
N PRO A 133 1.90 30.46 21.98
CA PRO A 133 0.86 31.03 22.85
C PRO A 133 -0.55 30.71 22.37
#